data_AF-A0A7W6JS38-F1
#
_entry.id   AF-A0A7W6JS38-F1
#
_cell.length_a   1.000
_cell.length_b   1.000
_cell.length_c   1.000
_cell.angle_alpha   90.00
_cell.angle_beta   90.00
_cell.angle_gamma   90.00
#
_symmetry.space_group_name_H-M   'P 1'
#
loop_
_entity.id
_entity.type
_entity.pdbx_description
1 polymer ?
#
loop_
_entity_poly.entity_id
_entity_poly.type
_entity_poly.pdbx_seq_one_letter_code
_entity_poly.pdbx_strand_id
1 'polypeptide(L)'
;MAEVRMYETAEGGRESAAEPGWTCPVMTETTKPRIGWDALPLLRDEPLHPGETRELGFVFLSGEPAVRALREAGRFYLWEGRIIGEGRVID
;
A
#
# COMPACT_ATOMS: atom_id res chain seq x y z
N MET A 1 -1.71 6.64 -10.31
CA MET A 1 -0.63 5.77 -9.77
C MET A 1 -0.36 6.16 -8.34
N ALA A 2 0.50 5.45 -7.60
CA ALA A 2 0.97 5.92 -6.31
C ALA A 2 2.49 5.78 -6.16
N GLU A 3 3.12 6.76 -5.52
CA GLU A 3 4.47 6.63 -4.98
C GLU A 3 4.35 5.94 -3.62
N VAL A 4 4.96 4.77 -3.47
CA VAL A 4 4.83 3.89 -2.31
C VAL A 4 6.17 3.76 -1.61
N ARG A 5 6.20 4.00 -0.31
CA ARG A 5 7.35 3.76 0.56
C ARG A 5 7.06 2.59 1.49
N MET A 6 7.93 1.58 1.45
CA MET A 6 7.98 0.55 2.48
C MET A 6 8.78 1.07 3.66
N TYR A 7 8.27 0.87 4.87
CA TYR A 7 9.04 1.22 6.06
C TYR A 7 10.21 0.25 6.22
N GLU A 8 11.30 0.74 6.82
CA GLU A 8 12.41 -0.12 7.20
C GLU A 8 11.93 -1.17 8.21
N THR A 9 12.57 -2.33 8.26
CA THR A 9 12.23 -3.35 9.26
C THR A 9 12.35 -2.80 10.69
N ALA A 10 13.34 -1.94 10.94
CA ALA A 10 13.55 -1.27 12.22
C ALA A 10 12.44 -0.27 12.60
N GLU A 11 11.67 0.23 11.61
CA GLU A 11 10.53 1.14 11.81
C GLU A 11 9.19 0.38 11.93
N GLY A 12 9.22 -0.95 11.93
CA GLY A 12 8.02 -1.79 11.95
C GLY A 12 7.50 -2.16 10.55
N GLY A 13 8.32 -2.00 9.51
CA GLY A 13 8.04 -2.53 8.17
C GLY A 13 8.03 -4.06 8.12
N ARG A 14 8.04 -4.63 6.91
CA ARG A 14 8.13 -6.09 6.74
C ARG A 14 9.53 -6.60 7.13
N GLU A 15 9.62 -7.87 7.52
CA GLU A 15 10.89 -8.56 7.78
C GLU A 15 11.56 -9.07 6.49
N SER A 16 10.79 -9.18 5.42
CA SER A 16 11.24 -9.60 4.10
C SER A 16 10.55 -8.78 3.01
N ALA A 17 11.08 -8.87 1.79
CA ALA A 17 10.52 -8.18 0.66
C ALA A 17 9.05 -8.57 0.38
N ALA A 18 8.31 -7.66 -0.22
CA ALA A 18 7.05 -7.98 -0.87
C ALA A 18 7.34 -8.56 -2.25
N GLU A 19 6.98 -9.81 -2.46
CA GLU A 19 7.19 -10.51 -3.73
C GLU A 19 6.05 -10.23 -4.72
N PRO A 20 6.28 -10.38 -6.04
CA PRO A 20 5.21 -10.35 -7.03
C PRO A 20 3.99 -11.21 -6.65
N GLY A 21 2.80 -10.64 -6.78
CA GLY A 21 1.55 -11.27 -6.36
C GLY A 21 1.17 -11.04 -4.90
N TRP A 22 2.00 -10.32 -4.13
CA TRP A 22 1.66 -9.87 -2.80
C TRP A 22 0.40 -9.01 -2.79
N THR A 23 -0.54 -9.32 -1.89
CA THR A 23 -1.74 -8.52 -1.65
C THR A 23 -1.72 -7.96 -0.22
N CYS A 24 -2.20 -6.74 -0.05
CA CYS A 24 -2.39 -6.16 1.27
C CYS A 24 -3.59 -5.20 1.28
N PRO A 25 -4.39 -5.18 2.36
CA PRO A 25 -5.31 -4.09 2.58
C PRO A 25 -4.57 -2.76 2.67
N VAL A 26 -5.13 -1.72 2.07
CA VAL A 26 -4.69 -0.33 2.24
C VAL A 26 -5.71 0.47 3.01
N MET A 27 -5.24 1.34 3.91
CA MET A 27 -6.07 2.12 4.81
C MET A 27 -5.97 3.60 4.45
N THR A 28 -7.09 4.32 4.38
CA THR A 28 -7.08 5.79 4.20
C THR A 28 -6.94 6.54 5.53
N GLU A 29 -7.13 5.85 6.65
CA GLU A 29 -7.05 6.40 8.01
C GLU A 29 -6.25 5.49 8.95
N THR A 30 -5.54 6.09 9.91
CA THR A 30 -4.79 5.33 10.94
C THR A 30 -5.63 5.06 12.20
N THR A 31 -6.66 5.89 12.44
CA THR A 31 -7.59 5.81 13.58
C THR A 31 -8.76 4.86 13.35
N LYS A 32 -9.46 4.47 14.42
CA LYS A 32 -10.62 3.56 14.34
C LYS A 32 -11.94 4.36 14.18
N PRO A 33 -12.94 3.81 13.45
CA PRO A 33 -12.88 2.57 12.67
C PRO A 33 -12.02 2.75 11.41
N ARG A 34 -11.19 1.75 11.09
CA ARG A 34 -10.37 1.77 9.87
C ARG A 34 -11.19 1.27 8.69
N ILE A 35 -11.17 1.99 7.59
CA ILE A 35 -11.68 1.53 6.31
C ILE A 35 -10.49 1.00 5.51
N GLY A 36 -10.51 -0.31 5.26
CA GLY A 36 -9.49 -1.01 4.49
C GLY A 36 -10.01 -1.43 3.12
N TRP A 37 -9.16 -1.32 2.10
CA TRP A 37 -9.46 -1.74 0.75
C TRP A 37 -8.47 -2.82 0.32
N ASP A 38 -8.97 -4.00 -0.05
CA ASP A 38 -8.11 -5.10 -0.51
C ASP A 38 -7.46 -4.73 -1.85
N ALA A 39 -6.13 -4.75 -1.87
CA ALA A 39 -5.33 -4.27 -2.99
C ALA A 39 -4.22 -5.26 -3.39
N LEU A 40 -3.92 -5.25 -4.69
CA LEU A 40 -2.76 -5.89 -5.31
C LEU A 40 -1.87 -4.79 -5.89
N PRO A 41 -0.75 -4.45 -5.23
CA PRO A 41 0.31 -3.65 -5.82
C PRO A 41 0.94 -4.36 -7.02
N LEU A 42 1.11 -3.64 -8.13
CA LEU A 42 1.65 -4.20 -9.37
C LEU A 42 3.18 -4.13 -9.40
N LEU A 43 3.82 -5.05 -8.67
CA LEU A 43 5.29 -5.14 -8.55
C LEU A 43 6.01 -5.64 -9.81
N ARG A 44 5.26 -6.17 -10.79
CA ARG A 44 5.79 -6.86 -11.98
C ARG A 44 6.71 -8.00 -11.58
N ASP A 45 7.97 -7.99 -12.02
CA ASP A 45 8.93 -9.06 -11.81
C ASP A 45 9.98 -8.73 -10.72
N GLU A 46 9.82 -7.60 -10.03
CA GLU A 46 10.79 -7.11 -9.05
C GLU A 46 10.16 -6.99 -7.66
N PRO A 47 10.75 -7.63 -6.63
CA PRO A 47 10.28 -7.45 -5.26
C PRO A 47 10.41 -6.00 -4.80
N LEU A 48 9.60 -5.60 -3.82
CA LEU A 48 9.68 -4.31 -3.15
C LEU A 48 10.25 -4.52 -1.74
N HIS A 49 11.45 -3.98 -1.49
CA HIS A 49 12.18 -4.22 -0.25
C HIS A 49 11.76 -3.25 0.87
N PRO A 50 11.92 -3.63 2.15
CA PRO A 50 11.87 -2.66 3.25
C PRO A 50 12.80 -1.47 3.00
N GLY A 51 12.36 -0.26 3.33
CA GLY A 51 13.09 0.99 3.08
C GLY A 51 12.98 1.55 1.66
N GLU A 52 12.45 0.77 0.70
CA GLU A 52 12.36 1.19 -0.70
C GLU A 52 11.17 2.13 -0.95
N THR A 53 11.37 3.08 -1.87
CA THR A 53 10.29 3.89 -2.46
C THR A 53 10.17 3.59 -3.96
N ARG A 54 8.96 3.30 -4.45
CA ARG A 54 8.69 2.99 -5.87
C ARG A 54 7.33 3.50 -6.32
N GLU A 55 7.23 3.93 -7.58
CA GLU A 55 5.93 4.20 -8.21
C GLU A 55 5.25 2.90 -8.64
N LEU A 56 4.02 2.70 -8.19
CA LEU A 56 3.26 1.47 -8.41
C LEU A 56 1.84 1.75 -8.92
N GLY A 57 1.39 0.85 -9.79
CA GLY A 57 -0.02 0.66 -10.08
C GLY A 57 -0.66 -0.26 -9.05
N PHE A 58 -1.99 -0.21 -8.94
CA PHE A 58 -2.77 -1.02 -8.01
C PHE A 58 -4.00 -1.58 -8.70
N VAL A 59 -4.37 -2.81 -8.33
CA VAL A 59 -5.68 -3.40 -8.61
C VAL A 59 -6.42 -3.55 -7.30
N PHE A 60 -7.67 -3.10 -7.24
CA PHE A 60 -8.50 -3.20 -6.04
C PHE A 60 -9.62 -4.20 -6.24
N LEU A 61 -9.86 -5.04 -5.23
CA LEU A 61 -10.97 -6.01 -5.27
C LEU A 61 -12.32 -5.30 -5.38
N SER A 62 -12.49 -4.18 -4.68
CA SER A 62 -13.73 -3.40 -4.72
C SER A 62 -13.87 -2.52 -5.96
N GLY A 63 -12.86 -2.45 -6.84
CA GLY A 63 -12.90 -1.64 -8.05
C GLY A 63 -12.98 -0.14 -7.79
N GLU A 64 -13.82 0.56 -8.56
CA GLU A 64 -13.93 2.03 -8.58
C GLU A 64 -14.17 2.69 -7.21
N PRO A 65 -15.03 2.15 -6.30
CA PRO A 65 -15.14 2.67 -4.94
C PRO A 65 -13.82 2.84 -4.20
N ALA A 66 -12.92 1.84 -4.28
CA ALA A 66 -11.61 1.91 -3.62
C ALA A 66 -10.72 2.95 -4.29
N VAL A 67 -10.70 2.98 -5.63
CA VAL A 67 -9.93 3.96 -6.41
C VAL A 67 -10.35 5.38 -6.05
N ARG A 68 -11.66 5.65 -5.99
CA ARG A 68 -12.20 6.95 -5.60
C ARG A 68 -11.82 7.32 -4.18
N ALA A 69 -11.98 6.40 -3.22
CA ALA A 69 -11.63 6.66 -1.83
C ALA A 69 -10.15 7.02 -1.66
N LEU A 70 -9.24 6.29 -2.32
CA LEU A 70 -7.81 6.58 -2.25
C LEU A 70 -7.43 7.90 -2.92
N ARG A 71 -8.04 8.21 -4.08
CA ARG A 71 -7.84 9.49 -4.76
C ARG A 71 -8.28 10.68 -3.92
N GLU A 72 -9.46 10.57 -3.30
CA GLU A 72 -9.99 11.61 -2.40
C GLU A 72 -9.11 11.77 -1.17
N ALA A 73 -8.55 10.68 -0.62
CA ALA A 73 -7.66 10.72 0.54
C ALA A 73 -6.26 11.28 0.20
N GLY A 74 -5.75 11.02 -1.01
CA GLY A 74 -4.41 11.44 -1.47
C GLY A 74 -3.23 10.72 -0.81
N ARG A 75 -3.41 10.18 0.40
CA ARG A 75 -2.48 9.31 1.12
C ARG A 75 -3.21 8.06 1.62
N PHE A 76 -2.50 6.94 1.66
CA PHE A 76 -2.96 5.70 2.26
C PHE A 76 -1.81 4.96 2.94
N TYR A 77 -2.13 3.93 3.71
CA TYR A 77 -1.19 3.13 4.49
C TYR A 77 -1.31 1.66 4.12
N LEU A 78 -0.19 0.96 3.94
CA LEU A 78 -0.14 -0.47 3.68
C LEU A 78 -0.25 -1.22 5.00
N TRP A 79 -1.11 -2.25 5.07
CA TRP A 79 -1.46 -2.90 6.32
C TRP A 79 -1.29 -4.43 6.29
N GLU A 80 -0.53 -4.96 7.25
CA GLU A 80 -0.38 -6.40 7.52
C GLU A 80 -0.39 -6.66 9.04
N GLY A 81 -1.52 -6.40 9.69
CA GLY A 81 -1.64 -6.44 11.16
C GLY A 81 -1.03 -5.21 11.86
N ARG A 82 -0.21 -4.45 11.14
CA ARG A 82 0.31 -3.11 11.47
C ARG A 82 0.52 -2.30 10.19
N ILE A 83 0.77 -1.01 10.33
CA ILE A 83 1.22 -0.17 9.21
C ILE A 83 2.66 -0.56 8.88
N ILE A 84 2.90 -0.97 7.64
CA ILE A 84 4.21 -1.42 7.14
C ILE A 84 4.79 -0.50 6.07
N GLY A 85 4.04 0.53 5.68
CA GLY A 85 4.38 1.44 4.61
C GLY A 85 3.27 2.44 4.37
N GLU A 86 3.52 3.37 3.46
CA GLU A 86 2.57 4.39 3.06
C GLU A 86 2.65 4.66 1.55
N GLY A 87 1.58 5.19 0.99
CA GLY A 87 1.53 5.61 -0.40
C GLY A 87 0.90 6.99 -0.54
N ARG A 88 1.40 7.74 -1.52
CA ARG A 88 0.82 9.00 -1.97
C ARG A 88 0.30 8.82 -3.39
N VAL A 89 -0.96 9.18 -3.63
CA VAL A 89 -1.52 9.18 -4.98
C VAL A 89 -0.84 10.29 -5.80
N ILE A 90 -0.36 9.95 -6.99
CA ILE A 90 0.46 10.83 -7.86
C ILE A 90 -0.14 10.98 -9.26
N ASP A 91 -1.46 10.94 -9.35
CA ASP A 91 -2.20 11.09 -10.61
C ASP A 91 -1.67 12.19 -11.54
#